data_AF-A0A9E5ARS9-F1
#
_entry.id   AF-A0A9E5ARS9-F1
#
_cell.length_a   1.000
_cell.length_b   1.000
_cell.length_c   1.000
_cell.angle_alpha   90.00
_cell.angle_beta   90.00
_cell.angle_gamma   90.00
#
_symmetry.space_group_name_H-M   'P 1'
#
loop_
_entity.id
_entity.type
_entity.pdbx_description
1 polymer ?
#
loop_
_entity_poly.entity_id
_entity_poly.type
_entity_poly.pdbx_seq_one_letter_code
_entity_poly.pdbx_strand_id
1 'polypeptide(L)'
;MKHHFMTFSQRTLATISALMLLMSPLMSQASVTGAFNAGELIKGSGDTVYYFAGNGKRYVFPNAKTYFTWYKDFSSVKTISDGQLSTIPLGGNVTYRPGYKMIKVMTDPKTYVIDQGGFLRHVTTESLAQTLYGISWKNQIDDVPDAFFVNYRVGTAIQTASDYNAANTMTTTVSIGQDKQLDETKITITIGAMQNGFVPTSITFKKGTEVTWTNGDNAAHWIKGSNFDSGMLTPGQTYKHIFNTAGSFDYRCNIHSTMQGTINVVN
;
A
#
# COMPACT_ATOMS: atom_id res chain seq x y z
N MET A 1 -21.79 -24.33 89.59
CA MET A 1 -22.11 -25.03 88.32
C MET A 1 -21.51 -24.22 87.17
N LYS A 2 -20.69 -24.88 86.34
CA LYS A 2 -20.09 -24.43 85.06
C LYS A 2 -19.07 -23.28 85.16
N HIS A 3 -17.78 -23.55 85.44
CA HIS A 3 -16.68 -23.98 84.53
C HIS A 3 -16.41 -23.00 83.37
N HIS A 4 -15.30 -22.24 83.45
CA HIS A 4 -14.03 -22.39 82.67
C HIS A 4 -14.13 -21.71 81.28
N PHE A 5 -13.19 -20.91 80.72
CA PHE A 5 -11.71 -20.78 80.73
C PHE A 5 -11.36 -19.25 80.62
N MET A 6 -10.35 -18.66 81.27
CA MET A 6 -8.90 -18.61 80.89
C MET A 6 -8.68 -18.02 79.46
N THR A 7 -7.72 -17.14 79.11
CA THR A 7 -6.51 -16.56 79.75
C THR A 7 -5.83 -15.61 78.75
N PHE A 8 -5.06 -14.64 79.28
CA PHE A 8 -3.73 -14.14 78.86
C PHE A 8 -3.42 -13.88 77.36
N SER A 9 -3.05 -12.64 77.00
CA SER A 9 -1.64 -12.19 76.82
C SER A 9 -1.16 -12.32 75.39
N GLN A 10 -0.66 -11.24 74.77
CA GLN A 10 0.77 -10.91 74.73
C GLN A 10 1.01 -9.80 73.70
N ARG A 11 1.99 -8.95 73.98
CA ARG A 11 2.57 -7.98 73.05
C ARG A 11 3.28 -8.72 71.92
N THR A 12 3.20 -8.20 70.69
CA THR A 12 4.10 -8.63 69.60
C THR A 12 4.68 -7.41 68.88
N LEU A 13 5.99 -7.49 68.69
CA LEU A 13 6.85 -6.53 68.00
C LEU A 13 6.62 -6.52 66.47
N ALA A 14 6.98 -5.38 65.90
CA ALA A 14 7.31 -5.03 64.53
C ALA A 14 7.58 -6.15 63.50
N THR A 15 7.05 -5.94 62.30
CA THR A 15 7.77 -6.14 61.03
C THR A 15 7.42 -4.99 60.06
N ILE A 16 8.43 -4.16 59.73
CA ILE A 16 8.36 -3.22 58.62
C ILE A 16 8.69 -4.02 57.37
N SER A 17 7.67 -4.36 56.57
CA SER A 17 7.86 -4.92 55.24
C SER A 17 8.24 -3.80 54.27
N ALA A 18 9.52 -3.70 53.94
CA ALA A 18 10.00 -2.89 52.83
C ALA A 18 9.51 -3.52 51.52
N LEU A 19 8.48 -2.92 50.91
CA LEU A 19 8.00 -3.29 49.59
C LEU A 19 8.96 -2.70 48.55
N MET A 20 9.93 -3.50 48.09
CA MET A 20 10.70 -3.18 46.89
C MET A 20 9.75 -3.22 45.68
N LEU A 21 9.24 -2.06 45.26
CA LEU A 21 8.75 -1.90 43.90
C LEU A 21 9.95 -2.03 42.96
N LEU A 22 10.12 -3.21 42.39
CA LEU A 22 10.90 -3.40 41.17
C LEU A 22 10.23 -2.58 40.07
N MET A 23 10.65 -1.32 39.93
CA MET A 23 10.44 -0.56 38.70
C MET A 23 11.24 -1.25 37.61
N SER A 24 10.61 -2.19 36.91
CA SER A 24 11.06 -2.63 35.60
C SER A 24 11.28 -1.36 34.78
N PRO A 25 12.45 -1.15 34.17
CA PRO A 25 12.58 -0.06 33.22
C PRO A 25 11.55 -0.35 32.12
N LEU A 26 10.56 0.55 31.96
CA LEU A 26 9.87 0.66 30.69
C LEU A 26 10.99 0.90 29.67
N MET A 27 11.37 -0.13 28.94
CA MET A 27 12.06 0.05 27.68
C MET A 27 11.12 0.93 26.87
N SER A 28 11.47 2.20 26.75
CA SER A 28 10.86 3.09 25.79
C SER A 28 10.88 2.35 24.46
N GLN A 29 9.71 1.99 23.93
CA GLN A 29 9.58 1.67 22.52
C GLN A 29 9.95 2.96 21.80
N ALA A 30 11.25 3.17 21.58
CA ALA A 30 11.70 4.08 20.56
C ALA A 30 11.00 3.60 19.29
N SER A 31 10.13 4.47 18.77
CA SER A 31 9.29 4.18 17.63
C SER A 31 10.16 3.56 16.54
N VAL A 32 9.83 2.34 16.11
CA VAL A 32 10.56 1.61 15.06
C VAL A 32 10.71 2.47 13.78
N THR A 33 9.85 3.47 13.62
CA THR A 33 9.86 4.52 12.60
C THR A 33 11.06 5.47 12.64
N GLY A 34 11.82 5.54 13.73
CA GLY A 34 13.05 6.36 13.81
C GLY A 34 14.32 5.64 13.32
N ALA A 35 14.28 4.32 13.14
CA ALA A 35 15.45 3.51 12.79
C ALA A 35 15.62 3.28 11.28
N PHE A 36 14.57 3.47 10.48
CA PHE A 36 14.54 3.16 9.06
C PHE A 36 13.85 4.28 8.27
N ASN A 37 14.34 4.54 7.06
CA ASN A 37 13.73 5.50 6.15
C ASN A 37 12.78 4.79 5.18
N ALA A 38 11.63 5.41 4.92
CA ALA A 38 10.71 4.93 3.88
C ALA A 38 11.45 4.77 2.53
N GLY A 39 11.25 3.63 1.88
CA GLY A 39 11.94 3.30 0.64
C GLY A 39 13.14 2.35 0.78
N GLU A 40 13.60 2.12 2.01
CA GLU A 40 14.73 1.23 2.26
C GLU A 40 14.40 -0.24 1.96
N LEU A 41 15.40 -0.94 1.42
CA LEU A 41 15.37 -2.39 1.27
C LEU A 41 16.10 -3.03 2.44
N ILE A 42 15.45 -3.97 3.10
CA ILE A 42 15.97 -4.63 4.31
C ILE A 42 15.88 -6.15 4.20
N LYS A 43 16.81 -6.85 4.84
CA LYS A 43 16.75 -8.31 5.05
C LYS A 43 17.24 -8.67 6.45
N GLY A 44 16.75 -9.80 6.97
CA GLY A 44 17.27 -10.42 8.19
C GLY A 44 18.44 -11.35 7.89
N SER A 45 18.59 -12.40 8.70
CA SER A 45 19.56 -13.48 8.47
C SER A 45 19.24 -14.34 7.25
N GLY A 46 17.96 -14.48 6.91
CA GLY A 46 17.49 -15.23 5.73
C GLY A 46 17.57 -14.45 4.40
N ASP A 47 17.20 -15.10 3.29
CA ASP A 47 17.34 -14.52 1.95
C ASP A 47 16.19 -13.61 1.50
N THR A 48 15.09 -13.58 2.25
CA THR A 48 13.95 -12.74 1.90
C THR A 48 14.28 -11.26 2.05
N VAL A 49 14.11 -10.52 0.96
CA VAL A 49 14.20 -9.05 0.93
C VAL A 49 12.82 -8.46 1.18
N TYR A 50 12.79 -7.33 1.89
CA TYR A 50 11.59 -6.56 2.16
C TYR A 50 11.77 -5.09 1.78
N TYR A 51 10.69 -4.46 1.34
CA TYR A 51 10.57 -3.01 1.19
C TYR A 51 10.00 -2.40 2.46
N PHE A 52 10.71 -1.46 3.10
CA PHE A 52 10.20 -0.70 4.24
C PHE A 52 9.42 0.53 3.75
N ALA A 53 8.13 0.59 4.07
CA ALA A 53 7.22 1.62 3.57
C ALA A 53 7.01 2.76 4.57
N GLY A 54 6.56 3.92 4.06
CA GLY A 54 6.26 5.09 4.89
C GLY A 54 5.17 4.88 5.94
N ASN A 55 4.31 3.88 5.75
CA ASN A 55 3.32 3.45 6.73
C ASN A 55 3.90 2.58 7.89
N GLY A 56 5.23 2.43 7.97
CA GLY A 56 5.92 1.69 9.02
C GLY A 56 5.85 0.16 8.90
N LYS A 57 5.39 -0.37 7.76
CA LYS A 57 5.31 -1.82 7.49
C LYS A 57 6.37 -2.27 6.49
N ARG A 58 6.68 -3.57 6.53
CA ARG A 58 7.55 -4.24 5.55
C ARG A 58 6.72 -5.02 4.52
N TYR A 59 7.09 -4.92 3.25
CA TYR A 59 6.43 -5.59 2.13
C TYR A 59 7.37 -6.61 1.50
N VAL A 60 6.89 -7.82 1.29
CA VAL A 60 7.71 -8.96 0.85
C VAL A 60 7.86 -8.96 -0.65
N PHE A 61 9.07 -9.20 -1.17
CA PHE A 61 9.23 -9.56 -2.58
C PHE A 61 8.94 -11.06 -2.75
N PRO A 62 7.90 -11.45 -3.53
CA PRO A 62 7.52 -12.86 -3.64
C PRO A 62 8.57 -13.72 -4.34
N ASN A 63 9.36 -13.12 -5.24
CA ASN A 63 10.44 -13.77 -5.98
C ASN A 63 11.42 -12.73 -6.55
N ALA A 64 12.57 -13.24 -7.02
CA ALA A 64 13.62 -12.42 -7.61
C ALA A 64 13.15 -11.67 -8.87
N LYS A 65 12.28 -12.27 -9.71
CA LYS A 65 11.80 -11.58 -10.92
C LYS A 65 11.02 -10.31 -10.57
N THR A 66 10.16 -10.37 -9.56
CA THR A 66 9.44 -9.20 -9.03
C THR A 66 10.43 -8.13 -8.56
N TYR A 67 11.44 -8.53 -7.78
CA TYR A 67 12.49 -7.62 -7.30
C TYR A 67 13.21 -6.90 -8.45
N PHE A 68 13.62 -7.65 -9.48
CA PHE A 68 14.35 -7.12 -10.64
C PHE A 68 13.52 -6.23 -11.57
N THR A 69 12.21 -6.13 -11.36
CA THR A 69 11.39 -5.10 -12.02
C THR A 69 11.51 -3.73 -11.35
N TRP A 70 11.90 -3.70 -10.08
CA TRP A 70 12.03 -2.47 -9.28
C TRP A 70 13.49 -2.03 -9.11
N TYR A 71 14.41 -2.98 -8.94
CA TYR A 71 15.80 -2.71 -8.60
C TYR A 71 16.74 -3.49 -9.50
N LYS A 72 17.88 -2.90 -9.84
CA LYS A 72 18.86 -3.49 -10.75
C LYS A 72 19.59 -4.69 -10.14
N ASP A 73 19.93 -4.58 -8.86
CA ASP A 73 20.73 -5.53 -8.10
C ASP A 73 20.43 -5.42 -6.60
N PHE A 74 21.10 -6.20 -5.78
CA PHE A 74 20.91 -6.23 -4.32
C PHE A 74 21.81 -5.26 -3.54
N SER A 75 22.53 -4.35 -4.22
CA SER A 75 23.54 -3.48 -3.57
C SER A 75 22.96 -2.52 -2.54
N SER A 76 21.69 -2.15 -2.68
CA SER A 76 20.98 -1.25 -1.76
C SER A 76 20.27 -1.98 -0.60
N VAL A 77 20.32 -3.31 -0.56
CA VAL A 77 19.69 -4.10 0.51
C VAL A 77 20.54 -4.03 1.78
N LYS A 78 19.92 -3.58 2.88
CA LYS A 78 20.54 -3.50 4.19
C LYS A 78 20.24 -4.76 5.01
N THR A 79 21.26 -5.37 5.59
CA THR A 79 21.07 -6.45 6.57
C THR A 79 20.79 -5.83 7.95
N ILE A 80 19.73 -6.28 8.60
CA ILE A 80 19.34 -5.90 9.96
C ILE A 80 19.22 -7.16 10.83
N SER A 81 19.21 -6.99 12.16
CA SER A 81 18.99 -8.14 13.05
C SER A 81 17.56 -8.70 12.91
N ASP A 82 17.37 -10.00 13.10
CA ASP A 82 16.04 -10.62 13.09
C ASP A 82 15.13 -10.05 14.20
N GLY A 83 15.73 -9.64 15.33
CA GLY A 83 15.06 -8.91 16.39
C GLY A 83 14.43 -7.61 15.87
N GLN A 84 15.22 -6.74 15.22
CA GLN A 84 14.70 -5.52 14.59
C GLN A 84 13.67 -5.83 13.52
N LEU A 85 13.95 -6.79 12.62
CA LEU A 85 13.04 -7.16 11.55
C LEU A 85 11.67 -7.52 12.14
N SER A 86 11.61 -8.39 13.14
CA SER A 86 10.37 -8.86 13.78
C SER A 86 9.47 -7.74 14.32
N THR A 87 10.03 -6.58 14.70
CA THR A 87 9.26 -5.43 15.20
C THR A 87 8.49 -4.68 14.10
N ILE A 88 8.84 -4.90 12.84
CA ILE A 88 8.22 -4.23 11.68
C ILE A 88 7.09 -5.11 11.14
N PRO A 89 5.80 -4.71 11.23
CA PRO A 89 4.69 -5.53 10.79
C PRO A 89 4.71 -5.81 9.28
N LEU A 90 4.18 -6.96 8.85
CA LEU A 90 3.96 -7.27 7.44
C LEU A 90 2.82 -6.42 6.87
N GLY A 91 3.06 -5.79 5.72
CA GLY A 91 2.07 -5.00 4.98
C GLY A 91 1.44 -5.72 3.80
N GLY A 92 2.09 -6.78 3.30
CA GLY A 92 1.66 -7.53 2.13
C GLY A 92 2.82 -7.80 1.18
N ASN A 93 2.49 -8.09 -0.08
CA ASN A 93 3.45 -8.46 -1.11
C ASN A 93 3.67 -7.33 -2.12
N VAL A 94 4.92 -7.16 -2.54
CA VAL A 94 5.29 -6.35 -3.69
C VAL A 94 4.83 -7.04 -4.97
N THR A 95 4.28 -6.27 -5.90
CA THR A 95 3.87 -6.72 -7.24
C THR A 95 4.91 -6.31 -8.26
N TYR A 96 4.86 -6.88 -9.46
CA TYR A 96 5.69 -6.42 -10.57
C TYR A 96 5.54 -4.90 -10.78
N ARG A 97 6.63 -4.22 -11.13
CA ARG A 97 6.60 -2.79 -11.38
C ARG A 97 5.67 -2.46 -12.55
N PRO A 98 4.70 -1.54 -12.34
CA PRO A 98 3.82 -1.09 -13.41
C PRO A 98 4.58 -0.57 -14.62
N GLY A 99 4.12 -0.88 -15.83
CA GLY A 99 4.77 -0.46 -17.07
C GLY A 99 6.04 -1.24 -17.46
N TYR A 100 6.66 -1.99 -16.56
CA TYR A 100 7.98 -2.58 -16.83
C TYR A 100 7.93 -3.87 -17.67
N LYS A 101 7.03 -4.79 -17.31
CA LYS A 101 6.86 -6.10 -17.96
C LYS A 101 5.38 -6.37 -18.24
N MET A 102 5.14 -7.34 -19.10
CA MET A 102 3.86 -8.03 -19.22
C MET A 102 3.92 -9.31 -18.40
N ILE A 103 2.77 -9.83 -17.97
CA ILE A 103 2.70 -11.11 -17.29
C ILE A 103 1.58 -11.99 -17.83
N LYS A 104 1.71 -13.28 -17.59
CA LYS A 104 0.63 -14.27 -17.73
C LYS A 104 0.65 -15.24 -16.56
N VAL A 105 -0.44 -15.96 -16.38
CA VAL A 105 -0.51 -17.14 -15.50
C VAL A 105 -0.75 -18.38 -16.34
N MET A 106 -0.35 -19.55 -15.85
CA MET A 106 -0.43 -20.78 -16.66
C MET A 106 -1.88 -21.23 -16.91
N THR A 107 -2.80 -20.83 -16.04
CA THR A 107 -4.22 -21.19 -16.08
C THR A 107 -5.09 -20.22 -16.87
N ASP A 108 -4.54 -19.12 -17.39
CA ASP A 108 -5.26 -18.13 -18.20
C ASP A 108 -4.44 -17.78 -19.46
N PRO A 109 -4.95 -17.99 -20.68
CA PRO A 109 -4.22 -17.69 -21.91
C PRO A 109 -3.99 -16.19 -22.15
N LYS A 110 -4.59 -15.31 -21.34
CA LYS A 110 -4.50 -13.86 -21.51
C LYS A 110 -3.12 -13.31 -21.12
N THR A 111 -2.70 -12.27 -21.84
CA THR A 111 -1.52 -11.47 -21.49
C THR A 111 -1.96 -10.17 -20.83
N TYR A 112 -1.34 -9.84 -19.70
CA TYR A 112 -1.67 -8.67 -18.91
C TYR A 112 -0.49 -7.70 -18.85
N VAL A 113 -0.78 -6.40 -18.90
CA VAL A 113 0.13 -5.38 -18.38
C VAL A 113 -0.21 -5.13 -16.91
N ILE A 114 0.79 -4.67 -16.15
CA ILE A 114 0.59 -4.23 -14.77
C ILE A 114 0.46 -2.72 -14.75
N ASP A 115 -0.63 -2.23 -14.19
CA ASP A 115 -0.90 -0.82 -13.90
C ASP A 115 -0.75 -0.55 -12.40
N GLN A 116 -0.65 0.72 -12.02
CA GLN A 116 -0.43 1.15 -10.63
C GLN A 116 -1.42 0.49 -9.66
N GLY A 117 -0.94 0.04 -8.50
CA GLY A 117 -1.76 -0.65 -7.50
C GLY A 117 -1.88 -2.16 -7.73
N GLY A 118 -1.10 -2.71 -8.66
CA GLY A 118 -1.15 -4.14 -9.01
C GLY A 118 -2.38 -4.50 -9.86
N PHE A 119 -2.89 -3.56 -10.65
CA PHE A 119 -3.99 -3.84 -11.58
C PHE A 119 -3.49 -4.57 -12.82
N LEU A 120 -4.12 -5.69 -13.16
CA LEU A 120 -3.86 -6.42 -14.38
C LEU A 120 -4.85 -6.02 -15.44
N ARG A 121 -4.33 -5.46 -16.53
CA ARG A 121 -5.14 -5.02 -17.65
C ARG A 121 -4.86 -5.91 -18.86
N HIS A 122 -5.87 -6.68 -19.25
CA HIS A 122 -5.76 -7.62 -20.37
C HIS A 122 -5.51 -6.86 -21.67
N VAL A 123 -4.47 -7.22 -22.40
CA VAL A 123 -4.19 -6.69 -23.74
C VAL A 123 -4.88 -7.58 -24.77
N THR A 124 -5.92 -7.05 -25.41
CA THR A 124 -6.88 -7.89 -26.17
C THR A 124 -6.38 -8.39 -27.51
N THR A 125 -5.29 -7.83 -28.06
CA THR A 125 -4.73 -8.24 -29.36
C THR A 125 -3.19 -8.19 -29.37
N GLU A 126 -2.57 -8.99 -30.24
CA GLU A 126 -1.10 -8.93 -30.45
C GLU A 126 -0.65 -7.57 -31.00
N SER A 127 -1.48 -6.92 -31.84
CA SER A 127 -1.18 -5.60 -32.40
C SER A 127 -1.07 -4.55 -31.29
N LEU A 128 -1.97 -4.57 -30.30
CA LEU A 128 -1.86 -3.70 -29.13
C LEU A 128 -0.60 -4.01 -28.32
N ALA A 129 -0.27 -5.28 -28.09
CA ALA A 129 0.94 -5.64 -27.38
C ALA A 129 2.21 -5.12 -28.08
N GLN A 130 2.25 -5.19 -29.42
CA GLN A 130 3.32 -4.61 -30.23
C GLN A 130 3.38 -3.07 -30.12
N THR A 131 2.23 -2.39 -30.12
CA THR A 131 2.19 -0.93 -29.94
C THR A 131 2.71 -0.52 -28.56
N LEU A 132 2.37 -1.27 -27.51
CA LEU A 132 2.71 -0.92 -26.12
C LEU A 132 4.15 -1.29 -25.74
N TYR A 133 4.67 -2.43 -26.22
CA TYR A 133 5.95 -3.01 -25.79
C TYR A 133 6.92 -3.33 -26.94
N GLY A 134 6.57 -2.92 -28.16
CA GLY A 134 7.40 -3.12 -29.37
C GLY A 134 7.25 -4.50 -29.99
N ILE A 135 7.91 -4.70 -31.15
CA ILE A 135 7.85 -5.95 -31.93
C ILE A 135 8.30 -7.19 -31.13
N SER A 136 9.15 -6.99 -30.12
CA SER A 136 9.66 -8.04 -29.23
C SER A 136 8.87 -8.16 -27.93
N TRP A 137 7.61 -7.70 -27.87
CA TRP A 137 6.78 -7.76 -26.67
C TRP A 137 6.69 -9.16 -26.04
N LYS A 138 6.80 -10.23 -26.84
CA LYS A 138 6.82 -11.62 -26.34
C LYS A 138 7.99 -11.87 -25.38
N ASN A 139 9.10 -11.15 -25.53
CA ASN A 139 10.25 -11.19 -24.60
C ASN A 139 10.03 -10.36 -23.33
N GLN A 140 8.92 -9.60 -23.27
CA GLN A 140 8.50 -8.83 -22.10
C GLN A 140 7.52 -9.59 -21.21
N ILE A 141 7.10 -10.79 -21.59
CA ILE A 141 6.17 -11.60 -20.80
C ILE A 141 6.93 -12.45 -19.80
N ASP A 142 6.60 -12.28 -18.52
CA ASP A 142 6.97 -13.23 -17.48
C ASP A 142 5.78 -14.10 -17.05
N ASP A 143 6.06 -15.37 -16.78
CA ASP A 143 5.14 -16.25 -16.07
C ASP A 143 5.12 -15.91 -14.58
N VAL A 144 3.92 -15.64 -14.06
CA VAL A 144 3.66 -15.50 -12.63
C VAL A 144 2.98 -16.78 -12.14
N PRO A 145 3.52 -17.47 -11.12
CA PRO A 145 2.83 -18.59 -10.50
C PRO A 145 1.45 -18.20 -9.97
N ASP A 146 0.46 -19.08 -10.14
CA ASP A 146 -0.93 -18.87 -9.72
C ASP A 146 -1.06 -18.42 -8.25
N ALA A 147 -0.22 -18.97 -7.36
CA ALA A 147 -0.18 -18.60 -5.94
C ALA A 147 0.15 -17.12 -5.68
N PHE A 148 0.81 -16.45 -6.63
CA PHE A 148 1.11 -15.02 -6.54
C PHE A 148 0.12 -14.14 -7.32
N PHE A 149 -0.78 -14.74 -8.10
CA PHE A 149 -1.79 -14.00 -8.84
C PHE A 149 -2.80 -13.30 -7.93
N VAL A 150 -3.07 -13.87 -6.75
CA VAL A 150 -3.94 -13.27 -5.72
C VAL A 150 -3.43 -11.93 -5.18
N ASN A 151 -2.17 -11.57 -5.44
CA ASN A 151 -1.62 -10.25 -5.08
C ASN A 151 -2.07 -9.13 -6.05
N TYR A 152 -2.70 -9.51 -7.16
CA TYR A 152 -3.13 -8.61 -8.21
C TYR A 152 -4.65 -8.47 -8.26
N ARG A 153 -5.12 -7.43 -8.96
CA ARG A 153 -6.54 -7.18 -9.19
C ARG A 153 -6.79 -7.05 -10.68
N VAL A 154 -7.76 -7.77 -11.22
CA VAL A 154 -8.11 -7.62 -12.64
C VAL A 154 -8.82 -6.27 -12.83
N GLY A 155 -8.31 -5.48 -13.77
CA GLY A 155 -8.87 -4.20 -14.19
C GLY A 155 -9.51 -4.26 -15.58
N THR A 156 -9.98 -3.11 -16.06
CA THR A 156 -10.55 -2.95 -17.40
C THR A 156 -9.52 -3.32 -18.46
N ALA A 157 -9.94 -4.14 -19.43
CA ALA A 157 -9.11 -4.54 -20.56
C ALA A 157 -8.70 -3.32 -21.42
N ILE A 158 -7.53 -3.42 -22.04
CA ILE A 158 -7.02 -2.44 -23.00
C ILE A 158 -7.57 -2.82 -24.37
N GLN A 159 -8.41 -1.97 -24.93
CA GLN A 159 -9.04 -2.12 -26.24
C GLN A 159 -8.34 -1.27 -27.31
N THR A 160 -7.71 -0.17 -26.88
CA THR A 160 -7.02 0.78 -27.76
C THR A 160 -5.66 1.20 -27.17
N ALA A 161 -4.77 1.70 -28.02
CA ALA A 161 -3.45 2.15 -27.59
C ALA A 161 -3.48 3.37 -26.65
N SER A 162 -4.57 4.15 -26.63
CA SER A 162 -4.75 5.27 -25.69
C SER A 162 -5.13 4.82 -24.28
N ASP A 163 -5.62 3.58 -24.10
CA ASP A 163 -6.10 3.13 -22.79
C ASP A 163 -4.97 2.93 -21.79
N TYR A 164 -3.72 2.79 -22.25
CA TYR A 164 -2.56 2.53 -21.42
C TYR A 164 -1.27 2.99 -22.10
N ASN A 165 -0.36 3.58 -21.32
CA ASN A 165 0.95 3.97 -21.79
C ASN A 165 2.02 3.46 -20.81
N ALA A 166 2.71 2.39 -21.19
CA ALA A 166 3.71 1.72 -20.36
C ALA A 166 4.84 2.67 -19.91
N ALA A 167 5.31 3.55 -20.81
CA ALA A 167 6.36 4.51 -20.50
C ALA A 167 5.89 5.55 -19.47
N ASN A 168 4.70 6.12 -19.67
CA ASN A 168 4.11 7.07 -18.72
C ASN A 168 3.92 6.40 -17.35
N THR A 169 3.33 5.20 -17.32
CA THR A 169 3.13 4.43 -16.08
C THR A 169 4.44 4.18 -15.34
N MET A 170 5.54 3.88 -16.04
CA MET A 170 6.85 3.75 -15.41
C MET A 170 7.38 5.07 -14.87
N THR A 171 7.20 6.18 -15.59
CA THR A 171 7.69 7.50 -15.17
C THR A 171 6.90 8.10 -14.01
N THR A 172 5.61 7.76 -13.88
CA THR A 172 4.74 8.22 -12.78
C THR A 172 4.81 7.30 -11.57
N THR A 173 5.13 6.02 -11.75
CA THR A 173 5.27 5.02 -10.68
C THR A 173 6.75 4.68 -10.45
N VAL A 174 7.45 5.55 -9.70
CA VAL A 174 8.90 5.43 -9.46
C VAL A 174 9.25 4.65 -8.19
N SER A 175 8.27 4.39 -7.32
CA SER A 175 8.49 3.62 -6.09
C SER A 175 7.33 2.69 -5.76
N ILE A 176 7.62 1.65 -4.98
CA ILE A 176 6.60 0.74 -4.43
C ILE A 176 5.61 1.50 -3.53
N GLY A 177 6.09 2.54 -2.83
CA GLY A 177 5.23 3.42 -2.04
C GLY A 177 4.20 4.16 -2.88
N GLN A 178 4.57 4.63 -4.07
CA GLN A 178 3.62 5.23 -5.01
C GLN A 178 2.68 4.18 -5.61
N ASP A 179 3.22 3.04 -6.06
CA ASP A 179 2.43 1.94 -6.63
C ASP A 179 1.28 1.54 -5.70
N LYS A 180 1.60 1.32 -4.43
CA LYS A 180 0.66 0.77 -3.45
C LYS A 180 0.01 1.83 -2.57
N GLN A 181 0.22 3.12 -2.84
CA GLN A 181 -0.31 4.23 -2.04
C GLN A 181 0.06 4.12 -0.55
N LEU A 182 1.34 3.84 -0.27
CA LEU A 182 1.87 3.59 1.08
C LEU A 182 2.45 4.83 1.76
N ASP A 183 2.38 5.98 1.08
CA ASP A 183 2.68 7.27 1.67
C ASP A 183 1.40 7.81 2.33
N GLU A 184 1.35 7.80 3.65
CA GLU A 184 0.19 8.32 4.38
C GLU A 184 -0.01 9.82 4.19
N THR A 185 1.00 10.57 3.71
CA THR A 185 0.92 12.02 3.52
C THR A 185 0.40 12.42 2.13
N LYS A 186 0.46 11.51 1.15
CA LYS A 186 0.05 11.76 -0.24
C LYS A 186 -0.66 10.55 -0.82
N ILE A 187 -1.92 10.74 -1.18
CA ILE A 187 -2.77 9.70 -1.76
C ILE A 187 -3.22 10.11 -3.15
N THR A 188 -3.26 9.15 -4.08
CA THR A 188 -3.77 9.36 -5.44
C THR A 188 -5.01 8.52 -5.67
N ILE A 189 -6.06 9.14 -6.24
CA ILE A 189 -7.26 8.46 -6.71
C ILE A 189 -7.32 8.60 -8.23
N THR A 190 -7.19 7.49 -8.95
CA THR A 190 -7.28 7.47 -10.41
C THR A 190 -8.73 7.30 -10.85
N ILE A 191 -9.15 8.01 -11.90
CA ILE A 191 -10.49 7.91 -12.48
C ILE A 191 -10.43 7.09 -13.78
N GLY A 192 -11.27 6.07 -13.91
CA GLY A 192 -11.62 5.37 -15.17
C GLY A 192 -10.53 4.48 -15.81
N ALA A 193 -9.24 4.77 -15.61
CA ALA A 193 -8.14 4.08 -16.30
C ALA A 193 -8.10 2.56 -16.01
N MET A 194 -8.14 2.17 -14.73
CA MET A 194 -7.95 0.77 -14.33
C MET A 194 -9.27 0.04 -14.09
N GLN A 195 -10.31 0.78 -13.76
CA GLN A 195 -11.68 0.31 -13.54
C GLN A 195 -12.64 1.47 -13.79
N ASN A 196 -13.91 1.14 -14.04
CA ASN A 196 -14.96 2.14 -14.11
C ASN A 196 -15.12 2.80 -12.73
N GLY A 197 -14.93 4.12 -12.65
CA GLY A 197 -15.10 4.87 -11.41
C GLY A 197 -13.79 5.34 -10.76
N PHE A 198 -13.83 5.52 -9.44
CA PHE A 198 -12.69 5.93 -8.63
C PHE A 198 -11.87 4.73 -8.15
N VAL A 199 -10.56 4.83 -8.27
CA VAL A 199 -9.60 3.79 -7.90
C VAL A 199 -8.54 4.38 -6.96
N PRO A 200 -8.54 4.04 -5.66
CA PRO A 200 -9.56 3.23 -4.97
C PRO A 200 -10.88 3.99 -4.81
N THR A 201 -11.96 3.23 -4.61
CA THR A 201 -13.31 3.76 -4.40
C THR A 201 -13.54 4.20 -2.95
N SER A 202 -12.77 3.64 -2.02
CA SER A 202 -12.72 4.05 -0.62
C SER A 202 -11.29 3.96 -0.12
N ILE A 203 -10.87 4.96 0.65
CA ILE A 203 -9.52 5.01 1.22
C ILE A 203 -9.51 5.66 2.60
N THR A 204 -8.59 5.19 3.45
CA THR A 204 -8.39 5.69 4.80
C THR A 204 -6.97 6.21 4.99
N PHE A 205 -6.81 7.41 5.55
CA PHE A 205 -5.53 8.05 5.84
C PHE A 205 -5.65 9.04 7.00
N LYS A 206 -4.53 9.60 7.48
CA LYS A 206 -4.52 10.53 8.61
C LYS A 206 -4.88 11.95 8.18
N LYS A 207 -5.37 12.78 9.10
CA LYS A 207 -5.56 14.21 8.82
C LYS A 207 -4.24 14.87 8.38
N GLY A 208 -4.33 15.84 7.47
CA GLY A 208 -3.20 16.53 6.86
C GLY A 208 -2.72 15.93 5.54
N THR A 209 -3.28 14.80 5.11
CA THR A 209 -2.96 14.17 3.82
C THR A 209 -3.49 14.97 2.63
N GLU A 210 -2.65 15.13 1.59
CA GLU A 210 -3.05 15.61 0.27
C GLU A 210 -3.61 14.45 -0.56
N VAL A 211 -4.86 14.56 -1.00
CA VAL A 211 -5.47 13.66 -1.98
C VAL A 211 -5.40 14.30 -3.36
N THR A 212 -4.82 13.60 -4.31
CA THR A 212 -4.78 13.97 -5.73
C THR A 212 -5.72 13.05 -6.51
N TRP A 213 -6.76 13.60 -7.14
CA TRP A 213 -7.51 12.89 -8.16
C TRP A 213 -6.85 13.11 -9.51
N THR A 214 -6.68 12.03 -10.27
CA THR A 214 -6.14 12.08 -11.64
C THR A 214 -7.16 11.51 -12.60
N ASN A 215 -7.57 12.29 -13.59
CA ASN A 215 -8.41 11.78 -14.66
C ASN A 215 -7.56 10.94 -15.62
N GLY A 216 -7.59 9.62 -15.44
CA GLY A 216 -6.94 8.66 -16.34
C GLY A 216 -7.89 8.08 -17.39
N ASP A 217 -9.11 8.59 -17.46
CA ASP A 217 -10.12 8.21 -18.44
C ASP A 217 -10.02 9.09 -19.70
N ASN A 218 -10.65 8.65 -20.78
CA ASN A 218 -10.84 9.45 -21.99
C ASN A 218 -12.06 10.39 -21.88
N ALA A 219 -12.93 10.17 -20.89
CA ALA A 219 -14.05 11.04 -20.58
C ALA A 219 -13.66 12.18 -19.62
N ALA A 220 -14.37 13.31 -19.70
CA ALA A 220 -14.26 14.35 -18.68
C ALA A 220 -14.96 13.92 -17.38
N HIS A 221 -14.42 14.32 -16.23
CA HIS A 221 -14.97 14.01 -14.91
C HIS A 221 -15.03 15.25 -14.02
N TRP A 222 -15.87 15.22 -12.99
CA TRP A 222 -16.02 16.36 -12.07
C TRP A 222 -16.21 15.85 -10.64
N ILE A 223 -15.19 15.98 -9.81
CA ILE A 223 -15.20 15.56 -8.41
C ILE A 223 -15.98 16.56 -7.57
N LYS A 224 -17.02 16.09 -6.88
CA LYS A 224 -17.85 16.90 -5.99
C LYS A 224 -18.07 16.19 -4.66
N GLY A 225 -17.59 16.81 -3.58
CA GLY A 225 -17.92 16.47 -2.19
C GLY A 225 -18.61 17.63 -1.48
N SER A 226 -18.85 17.50 -0.17
CA SER A 226 -19.52 18.55 0.62
C SER A 226 -18.74 19.87 0.63
N ASN A 227 -17.41 19.81 0.79
CA ASN A 227 -16.55 20.98 0.97
C ASN A 227 -15.44 21.11 -0.10
N PHE A 228 -15.50 20.29 -1.15
CA PHE A 228 -14.52 20.32 -2.23
C PHE A 228 -15.19 20.08 -3.58
N ASP A 229 -14.62 20.71 -4.59
CA ASP A 229 -15.17 20.79 -5.93
C ASP A 229 -14.01 21.00 -6.92
N SER A 230 -13.80 20.06 -7.83
CA SER A 230 -12.71 20.16 -8.80
C SER A 230 -13.04 21.02 -10.01
N GLY A 231 -14.31 21.34 -10.24
CA GLY A 231 -14.79 21.64 -11.59
C GLY A 231 -14.55 20.49 -12.57
N MET A 232 -14.62 20.78 -13.86
CA MET A 232 -14.38 19.80 -14.91
C MET A 232 -12.89 19.47 -15.04
N LEU A 233 -12.57 18.17 -15.03
CA LEU A 233 -11.25 17.59 -15.29
C LEU A 233 -11.30 16.86 -16.64
N THR A 234 -10.61 17.37 -17.65
CA THR A 234 -10.40 16.67 -18.92
C THR A 234 -9.34 15.57 -18.77
N PRO A 235 -9.18 14.65 -19.76
CA PRO A 235 -8.19 13.57 -19.68
C PRO A 235 -6.79 14.07 -19.32
N GLY A 236 -6.15 13.41 -18.36
CA GLY A 236 -4.82 13.74 -17.84
C GLY A 236 -4.78 14.86 -16.79
N GLN A 237 -5.87 15.59 -16.56
CA GLN A 237 -5.91 16.64 -15.53
C GLN A 237 -5.99 16.08 -14.11
N THR A 238 -5.53 16.89 -13.15
CA THR A 238 -5.51 16.54 -11.73
C THR A 238 -6.20 17.58 -10.86
N TYR A 239 -6.76 17.14 -9.74
CA TYR A 239 -7.30 17.98 -8.67
C TYR A 239 -6.70 17.58 -7.33
N LYS A 240 -6.37 18.55 -6.49
CA LYS A 240 -5.76 18.31 -5.18
C LYS A 240 -6.61 18.89 -4.05
N HIS A 241 -6.74 18.15 -2.96
CA HIS A 241 -7.40 18.61 -1.75
C HIS A 241 -6.69 18.07 -0.50
N ILE A 242 -6.49 18.92 0.50
CA ILE A 242 -5.90 18.51 1.79
C ILE A 242 -7.01 18.35 2.82
N PHE A 243 -7.12 17.16 3.41
CA PHE A 243 -8.12 16.87 4.43
C PHE A 243 -7.55 17.08 5.84
N ASN A 244 -7.86 18.22 6.46
CA ASN A 244 -7.34 18.57 7.78
C ASN A 244 -8.23 18.15 8.97
N THR A 245 -9.42 17.60 8.70
CA THR A 245 -10.40 17.23 9.73
C THR A 245 -10.69 15.73 9.64
N ALA A 246 -10.63 15.04 10.78
CA ALA A 246 -11.02 13.64 10.88
C ALA A 246 -12.52 13.47 10.61
N GLY A 247 -12.91 12.41 9.91
CA GLY A 247 -14.30 12.17 9.51
C GLY A 247 -14.41 11.30 8.27
N SER A 248 -15.65 11.02 7.86
CA SER A 248 -15.95 10.35 6.59
C SER A 248 -16.54 11.35 5.61
N PHE A 249 -16.04 11.35 4.38
CA PHE A 249 -16.35 12.32 3.34
C PHE A 249 -16.74 11.58 2.06
N ASP A 250 -18.05 11.47 1.82
CA ASP A 250 -18.56 10.96 0.56
C ASP A 250 -18.44 12.00 -0.55
N TYR A 251 -18.15 11.52 -1.75
CA TYR A 251 -18.05 12.33 -2.95
C TYR A 251 -18.50 11.55 -4.19
N ARG A 252 -18.77 12.27 -5.27
CA ARG A 252 -19.23 11.69 -6.54
C ARG A 252 -18.62 12.37 -7.75
N CYS A 253 -18.77 11.75 -8.91
CA CYS A 253 -18.65 12.45 -10.18
C CYS A 253 -19.96 13.21 -10.46
N ASN A 254 -19.91 14.52 -10.72
CA ASN A 254 -21.10 15.32 -11.01
C ASN A 254 -21.65 15.12 -12.44
N ILE A 255 -20.86 14.47 -13.30
CA ILE A 255 -21.23 14.12 -14.69
C ILE A 255 -21.81 12.69 -14.75
N HIS A 256 -21.17 11.74 -14.05
CA HIS A 256 -21.52 10.33 -14.06
C HIS A 256 -22.11 9.91 -12.71
N SER A 257 -23.44 9.87 -12.61
CA SER A 257 -24.17 9.71 -11.34
C SER A 257 -23.89 8.39 -10.60
N THR A 258 -23.40 7.37 -11.29
CA THR A 258 -23.05 6.07 -10.70
C THR A 258 -21.68 6.06 -10.00
N MET A 259 -20.83 7.05 -10.27
CA MET A 259 -19.49 7.12 -9.69
C MET A 259 -19.52 7.80 -8.33
N GLN A 260 -19.33 6.99 -7.28
CA GLN A 260 -19.28 7.42 -5.89
C GLN A 260 -17.98 6.94 -5.26
N GLY A 261 -17.48 7.68 -4.27
CA GLY A 261 -16.35 7.25 -3.46
C GLY A 261 -16.42 7.85 -2.05
N THR A 262 -15.62 7.29 -1.15
CA THR A 262 -15.60 7.68 0.26
C THR A 262 -14.16 7.90 0.72
N ILE A 263 -13.90 9.03 1.37
CA ILE A 263 -12.63 9.33 2.03
C ILE A 263 -12.83 9.23 3.54
N ASN A 264 -12.02 8.41 4.20
CA ASN A 264 -12.02 8.27 5.65
C ASN A 264 -10.74 8.89 6.23
N VAL A 265 -10.90 9.91 7.06
CA VAL A 265 -9.79 10.65 7.66
C VAL A 265 -9.75 10.30 9.14
N VAL A 266 -8.64 9.71 9.59
CA VAL A 266 -8.38 9.38 10.99
C VAL A 266 -7.41 10.38 11.61
N ASN A 267 -7.22 10.31 12.93
CA ASN A 267 -6.30 11.19 13.65
C ASN A 267 -4.83 10.85 13.42
#